data_AF-A0A9D9AH36-F1
#
_entry.id   AF-A0A9D9AH36-F1
#
_cell.length_a   1.000
_cell.length_b   1.000
_cell.length_c   1.000
_cell.angle_alpha   90.00
_cell.angle_beta   90.00
_cell.angle_gamma   90.00
#
_symmetry.space_group_name_H-M   'P 1'
#
loop_
_entity.id
_entity.type
_entity.pdbx_description
1 polymer ?
#
loop_
_entity_poly.entity_id
_entity_poly.type
_entity_poly.pdbx_seq_one_letter_code
_entity_poly.pdbx_strand_id
1 'polypeptide(L)' 'FKDSFDILYREGAERPKMLTVGLHARLLGRPGRIGALHRIFDYVLSHEHVWITRRDDIARHWAARHPDPRIRGA' A
#
# COMPACT_ATOMS: atom_id res chain seq x y z
N PHE A 1 -0.59 0.04 -12.32
CA PHE A 1 0.18 0.11 -11.07
C PHE A 1 0.96 1.41 -11.01
N LYS A 2 1.95 1.63 -11.90
CA LYS A 2 2.81 2.82 -11.92
C LYS A 2 2.00 4.12 -11.87
N ASP A 3 1.04 4.31 -12.78
CA ASP A 3 0.25 5.54 -12.82
C ASP A 3 -0.57 5.76 -11.53
N SER A 4 -1.15 4.69 -10.98
CA SER A 4 -1.87 4.74 -9.70
C SER A 4 -0.93 5.10 -8.54
N PHE A 5 0.28 4.55 -8.54
CA PHE A 5 1.30 4.90 -7.55
C PHE A 5 1.71 6.36 -7.71
N ASP A 6 2.04 6.83 -8.91
CA ASP A 6 2.52 8.19 -9.17
C ASP A 6 1.50 9.25 -8.77
N ILE A 7 0.22 9.01 -9.06
CA ILE A 7 -0.87 9.89 -8.65
C ILE A 7 -0.94 9.95 -7.12
N LEU A 8 -1.01 8.80 -6.43
CA LEU A 8 -1.15 8.76 -4.98
C LEU A 8 0.11 9.25 -4.24
N TYR A 9 1.28 9.03 -4.82
CA TYR A 9 2.56 9.50 -4.29
C TYR A 9 2.63 11.03 -4.35
N ARG A 10 2.24 11.62 -5.49
CA ARG A 10 2.14 13.07 -5.65
C ARG A 10 1.09 13.69 -4.72
N GLU A 11 -0.11 13.11 -4.64
CA GLU A 11 -1.14 13.55 -3.67
C GLU A 11 -0.67 13.40 -2.21
N GLY A 12 0.21 12.43 -1.96
CA GLY A 12 0.77 12.13 -0.66
C GLY A 12 1.69 13.19 -0.08
N ALA A 13 2.17 14.14 -0.90
CA ALA A 13 2.89 15.32 -0.42
C ALA A 13 2.04 16.14 0.58
N GLU A 14 0.71 16.11 0.44
CA GLU A 14 -0.22 16.80 1.33
C GLU A 14 -1.13 15.83 2.09
N ARG A 15 -1.66 14.80 1.42
CA ARG A 15 -2.71 13.91 1.95
C ARG A 15 -2.46 12.45 1.56
N PRO A 16 -1.53 11.75 2.24
CA PRO A 16 -1.21 10.34 1.98
C PRO A 16 -2.43 9.44 1.92
N LYS A 17 -2.39 8.45 1.02
CA LYS A 17 -3.43 7.43 0.84
C LYS A 17 -2.81 6.04 0.68
N MET A 18 -3.65 5.01 0.68
CA MET A 18 -3.21 3.64 0.48
C MET A 18 -3.44 3.16 -0.96
N LEU A 19 -2.57 2.28 -1.44
CA LEU A 19 -2.75 1.52 -2.68
C LEU A 19 -2.78 0.02 -2.35
N THR A 20 -3.81 -0.70 -2.81
CA THR A 20 -3.86 -2.16 -2.72
C THR A 20 -3.31 -2.79 -4.00
N VAL A 21 -2.44 -3.78 -3.86
CA VAL A 21 -1.97 -4.61 -4.98
C VAL A 21 -2.52 -6.03 -4.80
N GLY A 22 -3.44 -6.42 -5.68
CA GLY A 22 -4.02 -7.77 -5.66
C GLY A 22 -3.15 -8.78 -6.40
N LEU A 23 -2.78 -9.88 -5.74
CA LEU A 23 -1.95 -10.94 -6.31
C LEU A 23 -2.70 -12.28 -6.22
N HIS A 24 -2.59 -13.10 -7.26
CA HIS A 24 -3.09 -14.47 -7.25
C HIS A 24 -1.99 -15.40 -7.78
N ALA A 25 -1.67 -16.46 -7.02
CA ALA A 25 -0.58 -17.39 -7.36
C ALA A 25 -0.73 -17.98 -8.76
N ARG A 26 -1.95 -18.46 -9.10
CA ARG A 26 -2.27 -19.00 -10.43
C ARG A 26 -2.08 -17.99 -11.57
N LEU A 27 -2.18 -16.68 -11.31
CA LEU A 27 -2.06 -15.64 -12.34
C LEU A 27 -0.65 -15.09 -12.43
N LEU A 28 -0.16 -14.50 -11.33
CA LEU A 28 1.10 -13.76 -11.32
C LEU A 28 2.32 -14.66 -11.17
N GLY A 29 2.16 -15.85 -10.57
CA GLY A 29 3.23 -16.83 -10.40
C GLY A 29 3.71 -17.48 -11.71
N ARG A 30 3.06 -17.17 -12.85
CA ARG A 30 3.50 -17.69 -14.16
C ARG A 30 4.83 -17.04 -14.56
N PRO A 31 5.78 -17.78 -15.17
CA PRO A 31 7.08 -17.23 -15.60
C PRO A 31 6.96 -15.97 -16.46
N GLY A 32 6.01 -15.91 -17.39
CA GLY A 32 5.76 -14.72 -18.23
C GLY A 32 5.13 -13.52 -17.52
N ARG A 33 4.80 -13.63 -16.23
CA ARG A 33 4.11 -12.57 -15.45
C ARG A 33 4.82 -12.20 -14.16
N ILE A 34 5.58 -13.11 -13.54
CA ILE A 34 6.23 -12.87 -12.25
C ILE A 34 7.21 -11.69 -12.29
N GLY A 35 7.84 -11.45 -13.44
CA GLY A 35 8.70 -10.28 -13.66
C GLY A 35 7.99 -8.93 -13.42
N ALA A 36 6.66 -8.87 -13.55
CA ALA A 36 5.91 -7.67 -13.21
C ALA A 36 5.93 -7.35 -11.71
N LEU A 37 5.98 -8.38 -10.85
CA LEU A 37 6.09 -8.19 -9.40
C LEU A 37 7.45 -7.61 -9.01
N HIS A 38 8.52 -8.10 -9.63
CA HIS A 38 9.87 -7.54 -9.44
C HIS A 38 9.91 -6.05 -9.80
N ARG A 39 9.41 -5.70 -11.00
CA ARG A 39 9.34 -4.28 -11.42
C ARG A 39 8.50 -3.40 -10.49
N ILE A 40 7.45 -3.94 -9.88
CA ILE A 40 6.66 -3.23 -8.86
C ILE A 40 7.53 -2.91 -7.64
N PHE A 41 8.25 -3.91 -7.11
CA PHE A 41 9.13 -3.71 -5.97
C PHE A 41 10.28 -2.76 -6.29
N ASP A 42 10.98 -2.96 -7.41
CA ASP A 42 12.08 -2.08 -7.84
C ASP A 42 11.62 -0.63 -7.94
N TYR A 43 10.44 -0.39 -8.51
CA TYR A 43 9.87 0.94 -8.65
C TYR A 43 9.46 1.55 -7.31
N VAL A 44 8.78 0.80 -6.44
CA VAL A 44 8.34 1.35 -5.15
C VAL A 44 9.53 1.62 -4.22
N LEU A 45 10.50 0.71 -4.19
CA LEU A 45 11.67 0.81 -3.33
C LEU A 45 12.64 1.92 -3.77
N SER A 46 12.52 2.43 -5.00
CA SER A 46 13.28 3.60 -5.47
C SER A 46 12.70 4.94 -5.00
N HIS A 47 11.57 4.94 -4.27
CA HIS A 47 10.95 6.14 -3.72
C HIS A 47 11.04 6.15 -2.20
N GLU A 48 11.33 7.32 -1.63
CA GLU A 48 11.34 7.50 -0.17
C GLU A 48 9.91 7.58 0.38
N HIS A 49 9.77 7.48 1.70
CA HIS A 49 8.48 7.66 2.40
C HIS A 49 7.33 6.73 1.97
N VAL A 50 7.63 5.56 1.41
CA VAL A 50 6.63 4.53 1.13
C VAL A 50 6.53 3.52 2.28
N TRP A 51 5.32 3.32 2.79
CA TRP A 51 5.05 2.29 3.80
C TRP A 51 4.51 1.01 3.16
N ILE A 52 5.40 0.06 2.88
CA ILE A 52 5.03 -1.31 2.50
C ILE A 52 4.63 -2.06 3.78
N THR A 53 3.35 -2.41 3.91
CA THR A 53 2.80 -2.87 5.18
C THR A 53 1.69 -3.91 5.02
N ARG A 54 1.39 -4.62 6.11
CA ARG A 54 0.26 -5.55 6.18
C ARG A 54 -1.03 -4.80 6.53
N ARG A 55 -2.17 -5.40 6.22
CA ARG A 55 -3.49 -4.80 6.49
C ARG A 55 -3.78 -4.66 7.99
N ASP A 56 -3.29 -5.56 8.83
CA ASP A 56 -3.47 -5.51 10.28
C ASP A 56 -2.62 -4.39 10.92
N ASP A 57 -1.44 -4.10 10.36
CA ASP A 57 -0.63 -2.95 10.76
C ASP A 57 -1.33 -1.62 10.41
N ILE A 58 -1.98 -1.52 9.24
CA ILE A 58 -2.84 -0.38 8.89
C ILE A 58 -3.99 -0.24 9.88
N ALA A 59 -4.68 -1.34 10.22
CA ALA A 59 -5.78 -1.31 11.16
C ALA A 59 -5.35 -0.82 12.55
N ARG A 60 -4.21 -1.32 13.06
CA ARG A 60 -3.60 -0.86 14.32
C ARG A 60 -3.22 0.63 14.25
N HIS A 61 -2.59 1.06 13.17
CA HIS A 61 -2.26 2.47 12.96
C HIS A 61 -3.51 3.36 12.98
N TRP A 62 -4.57 2.94 12.28
CA TRP A 62 -5.82 3.69 12.21
C TRP A 62 -6.50 3.79 13.57
N ALA A 63 -6.62 2.69 14.30
CA ALA A 63 -7.21 2.69 15.65
C ALA A 63 -6.46 3.61 16.62
N ALA A 64 -5.12 3.65 16.52
CA ALA A 64 -4.28 4.50 17.38
C ALA A 64 -4.34 5.99 17.01
N ARG A 65 -4.36 6.32 15.71
CA ARG A 65 -4.31 7.72 15.21
C ARG A 65 -5.68 8.35 15.00
N HIS A 66 -6.70 7.54 14.73
CA HIS A 66 -8.08 7.93 14.43
C HIS A 66 -9.04 7.12 15.31
N PRO A 67 -8.98 7.26 16.65
CA PRO A 67 -9.80 6.49 17.56
C PRO A 67 -11.29 6.76 17.34
N ASP A 68 -12.12 5.72 17.35
CA ASP A 68 -13.57 5.86 17.21
C ASP A 68 -14.13 6.66 18.40
N PRO A 69 -14.78 7.82 18.18
CA PRO A 69 -15.32 8.64 19.26
C PRO A 69 -16.40 7.91 20.07
N ARG A 70 -17.03 6.86 19.52
CA ARG A 70 -18.05 6.06 20.20
C ARG A 70 -17.48 5.00 21.15
N ILE A 71 -16.20 4.66 21.00
CA ILE A 71 -15.52 3.65 21.83
C ILE A 71 -14.76 4.31 23.01
N ARG A 72 -14.66 5.65 23.05
CA ARG A 72 -14.11 6.37 24.20
C ARG A 72 -15.11 6.37 25.36
N GLY A 73 -15.03 5.39 26.25
CA GLY A 73 -15.79 5.40 27.51
C GLY A 73 -16.24 4.05 28.07
N ALA A 74 -15.48 2.97 27.89
CA ALA A 74 -15.64 1.73 28.66
C ALA A 74 -14.44 1.51 29.58
#